data_AF-A0AAN9T135-F1
#
_entry.id   AF-A0AAN9T135-F1
#
_cell.length_a   1.000
_cell.length_b   1.000
_cell.length_c   1.000
_cell.angle_alpha   90.00
_cell.angle_beta   90.00
_cell.angle_gamma   90.00
#
_symmetry.space_group_name_H-M   'P 1'
#
loop_
_entity.id
_entity.type
_entity.pdbx_description
1 polymer ?
#
loop_
_entity_poly.entity_id
_entity_poly.type
_entity_poly.pdbx_seq_one_letter_code
_entity_poly.pdbx_strand_id
1 'polypeptide(L)'
;MQLRSSGVADVANASSEIQALSKQVSDLKLSVDHLEKERDFYFAKLRDIEILCQATELENDPMSLAIKKILYAADAKGSALDEAQEYLSEVIHGAEEEAEEVAEAETEA
;
A
#
# COMPACT_ATOMS: atom_id res chain seq x y z
N MET A 1 -59.26 -22.01 -15.85
CA MET A 1 -57.91 -22.15 -16.45
C MET A 1 -56.88 -21.17 -15.86
N GLN A 2 -57.24 -20.29 -14.91
CA GLN A 2 -56.35 -19.23 -14.38
C GLN A 2 -55.20 -19.67 -13.45
N LEU A 3 -55.30 -20.78 -12.73
CA LEU A 3 -54.30 -21.20 -11.72
C LEU A 3 -52.93 -21.62 -12.27
N ARG A 4 -52.84 -21.95 -13.57
CA ARG A 4 -51.56 -22.32 -14.22
C ARG A 4 -50.76 -21.12 -14.71
N SER A 5 -51.40 -19.95 -14.86
CA SER A 5 -50.75 -18.74 -15.39
C SER A 5 -49.89 -18.02 -14.36
N SER A 6 -50.27 -18.05 -13.08
CA SER A 6 -49.53 -17.40 -11.99
C SER A 6 -48.21 -18.11 -11.68
N GLY A 7 -48.24 -19.44 -11.54
CA GLY A 7 -47.02 -20.22 -11.26
C GLY A 7 -45.95 -20.16 -12.35
N VAL A 8 -46.34 -19.93 -13.62
CA VAL A 8 -45.37 -19.76 -14.73
C VAL A 8 -44.74 -18.35 -14.68
N ALA A 9 -45.49 -17.33 -14.28
CA ALA A 9 -44.97 -15.97 -14.12
C ALA A 9 -44.01 -15.86 -12.92
N ASP A 10 -44.34 -16.51 -11.80
CA ASP A 10 -43.49 -16.55 -10.61
C ASP A 10 -42.16 -17.28 -10.87
N VAL A 11 -42.19 -18.40 -11.60
CA VAL A 11 -40.98 -19.14 -12.01
C VAL A 11 -40.14 -18.33 -12.99
N ALA A 12 -40.75 -17.62 -13.94
CA ALA A 12 -40.03 -16.75 -14.87
C ALA A 12 -39.35 -15.58 -14.16
N ASN A 13 -40.02 -14.98 -13.16
CA ASN A 13 -39.46 -13.89 -12.37
C ASN A 13 -38.28 -14.37 -11.50
N ALA A 14 -38.44 -15.51 -10.81
CA ALA A 14 -37.35 -16.13 -10.03
C ALA A 14 -36.15 -16.50 -10.93
N SER A 15 -36.41 -17.02 -12.14
CA SER A 15 -35.34 -17.32 -13.11
C SER A 15 -34.56 -16.07 -13.54
N SER A 16 -35.27 -14.97 -13.80
CA SER A 16 -34.65 -13.68 -14.13
C SER A 16 -33.81 -13.13 -12.97
N GLU A 17 -34.29 -13.25 -11.73
CA GLU A 17 -33.57 -12.82 -10.54
C GLU A 17 -32.32 -13.67 -10.30
N ILE A 18 -32.43 -15.00 -10.46
CA ILE A 18 -31.29 -15.92 -10.40
C ILE A 18 -30.24 -15.56 -11.46
N GLN A 19 -30.66 -15.21 -12.68
CA GLN A 19 -29.74 -14.80 -13.74
C GLN A 19 -29.04 -13.48 -13.40
N ALA A 20 -29.78 -12.50 -12.87
CA ALA A 20 -29.22 -11.21 -12.46
C ALA A 20 -28.21 -11.36 -11.31
N LEU A 21 -28.55 -12.15 -10.29
CA LEU A 21 -27.65 -12.46 -9.17
C LEU A 21 -26.42 -13.25 -9.64
N SER A 22 -26.60 -14.22 -10.53
CA SER A 22 -25.49 -15.00 -11.11
C SER A 22 -24.52 -14.10 -11.87
N LYS A 23 -25.05 -13.10 -12.60
CA LYS A 23 -24.22 -12.09 -13.27
C LYS A 23 -23.45 -11.25 -12.26
N GLN A 24 -24.10 -10.73 -11.22
CA GLN A 24 -23.43 -9.95 -10.18
C GLN A 24 -22.31 -10.76 -9.50
N VAL A 25 -22.55 -12.04 -9.20
CA VAL A 25 -21.53 -12.93 -8.65
C VAL A 25 -20.35 -13.09 -9.60
N SER A 26 -20.60 -13.23 -10.91
CA SER A 26 -19.54 -13.30 -11.92
C SER A 26 -18.73 -12.01 -12.00
N ASP A 27 -19.40 -10.86 -12.02
CA ASP A 27 -18.75 -9.54 -12.11
C ASP A 27 -17.91 -9.25 -10.85
N LEU A 28 -18.41 -9.63 -9.67
CA LEU A 28 -17.68 -9.52 -8.41
C LEU A 28 -16.45 -10.44 -8.38
N LYS A 29 -16.56 -11.68 -8.87
CA LYS A 29 -15.39 -12.59 -8.98
C LYS A 29 -14.30 -12.00 -9.85
N LEU A 30 -14.65 -11.47 -11.02
CA LEU A 30 -13.68 -10.80 -11.90
C LEU A 30 -13.05 -9.57 -11.24
N SER A 31 -13.82 -8.81 -10.47
CA SER A 31 -13.31 -7.65 -9.73
C SER A 31 -12.33 -8.07 -8.64
N VAL A 32 -12.63 -9.14 -7.89
CA VAL A 32 -11.71 -9.70 -6.89
C VAL A 32 -10.44 -10.21 -7.55
N ASP A 33 -10.53 -10.97 -8.64
CA ASP A 33 -9.36 -11.46 -9.37
C ASP A 33 -8.45 -10.31 -9.86
N HIS A 34 -9.04 -9.17 -10.22
CA HIS A 34 -8.29 -7.98 -10.61
C HIS A 34 -7.59 -7.32 -9.42
N LEU A 35 -8.32 -7.14 -8.31
CA LEU A 35 -7.80 -6.57 -7.08
C LEU A 35 -6.67 -7.42 -6.48
N GLU A 36 -6.77 -8.75 -6.55
CA GLU A 36 -5.71 -9.66 -6.10
C GLU A 36 -4.44 -9.48 -6.93
N LYS A 37 -4.56 -9.34 -8.25
CA LYS A 37 -3.40 -9.07 -9.13
C LYS A 37 -2.76 -7.72 -8.82
N GLU A 38 -3.55 -6.68 -8.60
CA GLU A 38 -3.04 -5.35 -8.23
C GLU A 38 -2.36 -5.38 -6.85
N ARG A 39 -2.99 -6.02 -5.86
CA ARG A 39 -2.41 -6.23 -4.53
C ARG A 39 -1.05 -6.92 -4.62
N ASP A 40 -0.98 -8.03 -5.36
CA ASP A 40 0.25 -8.81 -5.50
C ASP A 40 1.32 -8.03 -6.26
N PHE A 41 0.93 -7.25 -7.27
CA PHE A 41 1.83 -6.37 -8.02
C PHE A 41 2.46 -5.28 -7.13
N TYR A 42 1.67 -4.60 -6.31
CA TYR A 42 2.19 -3.59 -5.39
C TYR A 42 3.03 -4.22 -4.28
N PHE A 43 2.60 -5.35 -3.73
CA PHE A 43 3.35 -6.05 -2.69
C PHE A 43 4.71 -6.53 -3.19
N ALA A 44 4.78 -7.09 -4.41
CA ALA A 44 6.05 -7.51 -5.00
C ALA A 44 7.03 -6.33 -5.13
N LYS A 45 6.57 -5.17 -5.58
CA LYS A 45 7.41 -3.96 -5.67
C LYS A 45 7.90 -3.48 -4.32
N LEU A 46 7.03 -3.43 -3.32
CA LEU A 46 7.40 -3.03 -1.95
C LEU A 46 8.42 -4.00 -1.37
N ARG A 47 8.26 -5.31 -1.63
CA ARG A 47 9.21 -6.33 -1.21
C ARG A 47 10.57 -6.19 -1.89
N ASP A 48 10.61 -5.92 -3.19
CA ASP A 48 11.86 -5.69 -3.93
C ASP A 48 12.60 -4.46 -3.37
N ILE A 49 11.89 -3.38 -3.09
CA ILE A 49 12.45 -2.17 -2.44
C ILE A 49 13.00 -2.50 -1.05
N GLU A 50 12.26 -3.26 -0.25
CA GLU A 50 12.71 -3.68 1.09
C GLU A 50 14.03 -4.45 1.03
N ILE A 51 14.16 -5.39 0.07
CA ILE A 51 15.39 -6.16 -0.13
C ILE A 51 16.57 -5.25 -0.45
N LEU A 52 16.36 -4.24 -1.31
CA LEU A 52 17.40 -3.26 -1.62
C LEU A 52 17.83 -2.47 -0.37
N CYS A 53 16.87 -2.02 0.45
CA CYS A 53 17.15 -1.30 1.70
C CYS A 53 17.83 -2.18 2.77
N GLN A 54 17.79 -3.51 2.64
CA GLN A 54 18.47 -4.48 3.51
C GLN A 54 19.91 -4.79 3.06
N ALA A 55 20.37 -4.27 1.92
CA ALA A 55 21.77 -4.39 1.51
C ALA A 55 22.68 -3.69 2.53
N THR A 56 23.82 -4.31 2.86
CA THR A 56 24.76 -3.83 3.88
C THR A 56 25.20 -2.38 3.65
N GLU A 57 25.37 -1.99 2.38
CA GLU A 57 25.77 -0.64 1.98
C GLU A 57 24.69 0.42 2.26
N LEU A 58 23.42 0.00 2.35
CA LEU A 58 22.27 0.87 2.59
C LEU A 58 21.64 0.63 3.96
N GLU A 59 22.17 -0.27 4.78
CA GLU A 59 21.49 -0.69 6.01
C GLU A 59 21.28 0.47 6.98
N ASN A 60 22.28 1.36 7.08
CA ASN A 60 22.31 2.55 7.93
C ASN A 60 22.16 3.86 7.15
N ASP A 61 21.90 3.79 5.84
CA ASP A 61 21.69 4.97 5.03
C ASP A 61 20.38 5.69 5.47
N PRO A 62 20.40 7.02 5.73
CA PRO A 62 19.21 7.74 6.17
C PRO A 62 18.01 7.60 5.24
N MET A 63 18.24 7.56 3.92
CA MET A 63 17.18 7.37 2.94
C MET A 63 16.56 5.98 3.05
N SER A 64 17.40 4.94 3.18
CA SER A 64 16.98 3.56 3.41
C SER A 64 16.17 3.41 4.71
N LEU A 65 16.58 4.04 5.80
CA LEU A 65 15.87 4.01 7.08
C LEU A 65 14.51 4.71 6.99
N ALA A 66 14.42 5.83 6.27
CA ALA A 66 13.15 6.52 6.01
C ALA A 66 12.20 5.67 5.16
N ILE A 67 12.70 4.98 4.14
CA ILE A 67 11.89 4.05 3.33
C ILE A 67 11.40 2.88 4.20
N LYS A 68 12.24 2.33 5.09
CA LYS A 68 11.83 1.28 6.03
C LYS A 68 10.73 1.75 6.99
N LYS A 69 10.74 3.02 7.43
CA LYS A 69 9.64 3.60 8.24
C LYS A 69 8.30 3.51 7.49
N ILE A 70 8.30 3.81 6.20
CA ILE A 70 7.09 3.68 5.35
C ILE A 70 6.68 2.21 5.23
N LEU A 71 7.63 1.31 4.93
CA LEU A 71 7.35 -0.12 4.71
C LEU A 71 6.86 -0.85 5.97
N TYR A 72 7.27 -0.40 7.16
CA TYR A 72 6.94 -1.03 8.44
C TYR A 72 5.84 -0.33 9.23
N ALA A 73 5.22 0.71 8.66
CA ALA A 73 4.11 1.40 9.29
C ALA A 73 2.92 0.44 9.50
N ALA A 74 2.36 0.47 10.71
CA ALA A 74 1.22 -0.37 11.09
C ALA A 74 -0.10 0.15 10.50
N ASP A 75 -0.17 1.44 10.15
CA ASP A 75 -1.32 2.09 9.53
C ASP A 75 -0.98 2.49 8.08
N ALA A 76 -1.94 2.30 7.17
CA ALA A 76 -1.83 2.71 5.77
C ALA A 76 -2.32 4.16 5.53
N LYS A 77 -2.70 4.88 6.58
CA LYS A 77 -3.31 6.21 6.55
C LYS A 77 -2.26 7.31 6.80
N GLY A 78 -1.46 7.57 5.78
CA GLY A 78 -0.86 8.88 5.51
C GLY A 78 0.26 9.39 6.44
N SER A 79 0.28 9.03 7.74
CA SER A 79 1.26 9.59 8.67
C SER A 79 2.68 9.07 8.43
N ALA A 80 2.81 7.83 7.93
CA ALA A 80 4.11 7.19 7.75
C ALA A 80 5.03 7.92 6.77
N LEU A 81 4.45 8.55 5.73
CA LEU A 81 5.23 9.34 4.78
C LEU A 81 5.74 10.63 5.43
N ASP A 82 4.86 11.32 6.16
CA ASP A 82 5.20 12.57 6.86
C ASP A 82 6.29 12.30 7.92
N GLU A 83 6.15 11.23 8.72
CA GLU A 83 7.14 10.80 9.72
C GLU A 83 8.50 10.43 9.08
N ALA A 84 8.48 9.81 7.90
CA ALA A 84 9.70 9.47 7.18
C ALA A 84 10.41 10.72 6.62
N GLN A 85 9.63 11.71 6.15
CA GLN A 85 10.15 12.99 5.66
C GLN A 85 10.71 13.86 6.78
N GLU A 86 10.03 13.90 7.93
CA GLU A 86 10.50 14.59 9.13
C GLU A 86 11.83 13.98 9.60
N TYR A 87 11.91 12.64 9.71
CA TYR A 87 13.15 11.94 10.05
C TYR A 87 14.32 12.29 9.12
N LEU A 88 14.10 12.31 7.80
CA LEU A 88 15.15 12.70 6.85
C LEU A 88 15.61 14.14 7.06
N SER A 89 14.65 15.03 7.29
CA SER A 89 14.94 16.44 7.52
C SER A 89 15.80 16.58 8.78
N GLU A 90 15.43 15.93 9.89
CA GLU A 90 16.20 15.95 11.13
C GLU A 90 17.61 15.39 10.96
N VAL A 91 17.77 14.27 10.26
CA VAL A 91 19.10 13.67 10.04
C VAL A 91 19.98 14.55 9.16
N ILE A 92 19.42 15.22 8.15
CA ILE A 92 20.17 16.13 7.29
C ILE A 92 20.59 17.39 8.06
N HIS A 93 19.67 18.02 8.80
CA HIS A 93 20.00 19.23 9.58
C HIS A 93 20.96 18.92 10.73
N GLY A 94 20.79 17.78 11.42
CA GLY A 94 21.71 17.36 12.48
C GLY A 94 23.12 17.05 11.98
N ALA A 95 23.25 16.52 10.76
CA ALA A 95 24.57 16.28 10.14
C ALA A 95 25.24 17.59 9.69
N GLU A 96 24.46 18.59 9.27
CA GLU A 96 24.97 19.93 8.91
C GLU A 96 25.44 20.70 10.15
N GLU A 97 24.69 20.66 11.25
CA GLU A 97 25.07 21.29 12.53
C GLU A 97 26.33 20.65 13.14
N GLU A 98 26.44 19.32 13.15
CA GLU A 98 27.66 18.63 13.61
C GLU A 98 28.89 18.97 12.74
N ALA A 99 28.71 19.13 11.42
CA ALA A 99 29.80 19.48 10.53
C ALA A 99 30.28 20.94 10.71
N GLU A 100 29.36 21.87 11.03
CA GLU A 100 29.70 23.26 11.35
C GLU A 100 30.43 23.37 12.70
N GLU A 101 29.98 22.69 13.76
CA GLU A 101 30.66 22.71 15.07
C GLU A 101 32.10 22.17 14.98
N VAL A 102 32.31 21.10 14.21
CA VAL A 102 33.65 20.51 14.02
C VAL A 102 34.56 21.44 13.24
N ALA A 103 34.04 22.11 12.21
CA ALA A 103 34.79 23.09 11.43
C ALA A 103 35.16 24.33 12.25
N GLU A 104 34.25 24.84 13.08
CA GLU A 104 34.53 25.98 13.96
C GLU A 104 35.59 25.62 15.01
N ALA A 105 35.48 24.44 15.63
CA ALA A 105 36.46 23.95 16.62
C ALA A 105 37.88 23.75 16.04
N GLU A 106 38.00 23.37 14.76
CA GLU A 106 39.28 23.25 14.07
C GLU A 106 39.89 24.61 13.67
N THR A 107 39.08 25.66 13.53
CA THR A 107 39.57 27.01 13.21
C THR A 107 39.97 27.83 14.44
N GLU A 108 39.47 27.46 15.63
CA GLU A 108 39.83 28.10 16.91
C GLU A 108 41.03 27.45 17.64
N ALA A 109 41.57 26.33 17.14
CA ALA A 109 42.73 25.60 17.68
C ALA A 109 44.06 25.96 17.00
#